data_AF-A0A0E9MNG6-F1
#
_entry.id   AF-A0A0E9MNG6-F1
#
_cell.length_a   1.000
_cell.length_b   1.000
_cell.length_c   1.000
_cell.angle_alpha   90.00
_cell.angle_beta   90.00
_cell.angle_gamma   90.00
#
_symmetry.space_group_name_H-M   'P 1'
#
loop_
_entity.id
_entity.type
_entity.pdbx_description
1 polymer ?
#
loop_
_entity_poly.entity_id
_entity_poly.type
_entity_poly.pdbx_seq_one_letter_code
_entity_poly.pdbx_strand_id
1 'polypeptide(L)'
;MRILLPMRRTVLFTAMFAFAVLAFLPLRLVLGAVDSGLSAREATGSIWAGHLKEARIGPAALGDLDARLSPVPLLLGRARIEVARASDAPDRLAGAVAIGRHRRSVESVTGTIPIDSLGSLPVASLDLTDLTVVFRDDQCDRAEGQVRANLSGDVAGLDLPAALSGSVRCDGGALLLPLASGPGTEGLAVRIFGDGRYEARLNARAGAPATLHGRF
;
A
#
# COMPACT_ATOMS: atom_id res chain seq x y z
N MET A 1 -37.34 27.81 -32.79
CA MET A 1 -36.40 26.72 -33.14
C MET A 1 -36.38 25.70 -32.01
N ARG A 2 -36.89 24.48 -32.23
CA ARG A 2 -36.85 23.40 -31.24
C ARG A 2 -35.62 22.56 -31.51
N ILE A 3 -34.59 22.70 -30.69
CA ILE A 3 -33.44 21.79 -30.71
C ILE A 3 -33.93 20.48 -30.08
N LEU A 4 -34.47 19.58 -30.90
CA LEU A 4 -34.63 18.18 -30.52
C LEU A 4 -33.23 17.58 -30.47
N LEU A 5 -32.53 17.71 -29.34
CA LEU A 5 -31.23 17.09 -29.20
C LEU A 5 -31.39 15.59 -29.49
N PRO A 6 -30.53 14.97 -30.32
CA PRO A 6 -30.37 13.52 -30.44
C PRO A 6 -29.74 12.93 -29.17
N MET A 7 -30.04 13.51 -28.00
CA MET A 7 -29.44 13.28 -26.69
C MET A 7 -29.46 11.79 -26.35
N ARG A 8 -30.51 11.06 -26.75
CA ARG A 8 -30.60 9.61 -26.55
C ARG A 8 -29.51 8.81 -27.29
N ARG A 9 -29.17 9.17 -28.53
CA ARG A 9 -28.15 8.47 -29.33
C ARG A 9 -26.74 8.89 -28.91
N THR A 10 -26.53 10.17 -28.65
CA THR A 10 -25.23 10.67 -28.16
C THR A 10 -24.91 10.12 -26.78
N VAL A 11 -25.86 10.14 -25.83
CA VAL A 11 -25.67 9.55 -24.50
C VAL A 11 -25.39 8.06 -24.59
N LEU A 12 -26.14 7.32 -25.42
CA LEU A 12 -25.88 5.89 -25.62
C LEU A 12 -24.49 5.65 -26.20
N PHE A 13 -24.09 6.41 -27.23
CA PHE A 13 -22.77 6.29 -27.84
C PHE A 13 -21.66 6.62 -26.84
N THR A 14 -21.79 7.72 -26.09
CA THR A 14 -20.82 8.10 -25.05
C THR A 14 -20.72 7.05 -23.96
N ALA A 15 -21.85 6.49 -23.51
CA ALA A 15 -21.86 5.41 -22.52
C ALA A 15 -21.19 4.13 -23.05
N MET A 16 -21.48 3.73 -24.30
CA MET A 16 -20.87 2.56 -24.92
C MET A 16 -19.37 2.76 -25.18
N PHE A 17 -18.97 3.96 -25.59
CA PHE A 17 -17.59 4.32 -25.79
C PHE A 17 -16.81 4.31 -24.47
N ALA A 18 -17.36 4.92 -23.42
CA ALA A 18 -16.76 4.88 -22.09
C ALA A 18 -16.64 3.44 -21.56
N PHE A 19 -17.65 2.61 -21.78
CA PHE A 19 -17.62 1.19 -21.44
C PHE A 19 -16.53 0.44 -22.22
N ALA A 20 -16.41 0.66 -23.52
CA ALA A 20 -15.37 0.04 -24.35
C ALA A 20 -13.96 0.47 -23.89
N VAL A 21 -13.76 1.75 -23.62
CA VAL A 21 -12.50 2.27 -23.07
C VAL A 21 -12.17 1.57 -21.75
N LEU A 22 -13.15 1.43 -20.85
CA LEU A 22 -12.93 0.80 -19.56
C LEU A 22 -12.67 -0.72 -19.67
N ALA A 23 -13.39 -1.40 -20.56
CA ALA A 23 -13.21 -2.83 -20.82
C ALA A 23 -11.80 -3.14 -21.38
N PHE A 24 -11.27 -2.26 -22.24
CA PHE A 24 -9.98 -2.44 -22.90
C PHE A 24 -8.88 -1.52 -22.34
N LEU A 25 -9.08 -0.92 -21.17
CA LEU A 25 -8.12 0.03 -20.61
C LEU A 25 -6.81 -0.70 -20.27
N PRO A 26 -5.67 -0.33 -20.90
CA PRO A 26 -4.39 -0.96 -20.59
C PRO A 26 -3.88 -0.46 -19.24
N LEU A 27 -3.36 -1.38 -18.43
CA LEU A 27 -2.89 -1.09 -17.06
C LEU A 27 -1.86 0.04 -17.02
N ARG A 28 -0.97 0.10 -18.02
CA ARG A 28 0.09 1.12 -18.14
C ARG A 28 -0.42 2.56 -18.12
N LEU A 29 -1.61 2.82 -18.69
CA LEU A 29 -2.18 4.18 -18.72
C LEU A 29 -2.66 4.60 -17.34
N VAL A 30 -3.16 3.65 -16.54
CA VAL A 30 -3.62 3.91 -15.18
C VAL A 30 -2.43 4.17 -14.26
N LEU A 31 -1.38 3.34 -14.32
CA LEU A 31 -0.18 3.54 -13.51
C LEU A 31 0.48 4.90 -13.75
N GLY A 32 0.54 5.35 -15.00
CA GLY A 32 1.10 6.67 -15.33
C GLY A 32 0.20 7.85 -14.95
N ALA A 33 -1.11 7.65 -14.80
CA ALA A 33 -2.06 8.71 -14.47
C ALA A 33 -2.33 8.85 -12.96
N VAL A 34 -2.06 7.80 -12.18
CA VAL A 34 -2.33 7.76 -10.74
C VAL A 34 -1.03 7.88 -9.97
N ASP A 35 -0.86 9.00 -9.25
CA ASP A 35 0.23 9.19 -8.31
C ASP A 35 -0.02 8.35 -7.04
N SER A 36 0.27 7.06 -7.15
CA SER A 36 0.03 6.06 -6.10
C SER A 36 1.29 5.63 -5.37
N GLY A 37 2.46 6.16 -5.76
CA GLY A 37 3.77 5.69 -5.31
C GLY A 37 4.15 4.29 -5.83
N LEU A 38 3.25 3.59 -6.53
CA LEU A 38 3.49 2.30 -7.16
C LEU A 38 4.14 2.52 -8.53
N SER A 39 5.34 1.96 -8.71
CA SER A 39 6.05 1.91 -9.97
C SER A 39 6.36 0.46 -10.35
N ALA A 40 6.50 0.17 -11.63
CA ALA A 40 6.89 -1.14 -12.12
C ALA A 40 7.74 -0.98 -13.38
N ARG A 41 8.68 -1.89 -13.60
CA ARG A 41 9.54 -1.86 -14.80
C ARG A 41 8.76 -2.21 -16.06
N GLU A 42 7.85 -3.16 -15.94
CA GLU A 42 6.98 -3.59 -17.02
C GLU A 42 5.56 -3.80 -16.48
N ALA A 43 4.56 -3.29 -17.20
CA ALA A 43 3.14 -3.48 -16.88
C ALA A 43 2.43 -3.99 -18.13
N THR A 44 1.98 -5.24 -18.09
CA THR A 44 1.30 -5.91 -19.20
C THR A 44 -0.14 -6.27 -18.82
N GLY A 45 -0.99 -6.47 -19.84
CA GLY A 45 -2.40 -6.80 -19.65
C GLY A 45 -3.32 -5.58 -19.51
N SER A 46 -4.61 -5.88 -19.31
CA SER A 46 -5.65 -4.89 -19.05
C SER A 46 -5.77 -4.63 -17.55
N ILE A 47 -6.52 -3.59 -17.16
CA ILE A 47 -6.83 -3.34 -15.74
C ILE A 47 -7.54 -4.52 -15.04
N TRP A 48 -8.13 -5.45 -15.79
CA TRP A 48 -8.87 -6.59 -15.27
C TRP A 48 -7.97 -7.81 -15.00
N ALA A 49 -6.90 -7.93 -15.78
CA ALA A 49 -5.94 -9.02 -15.73
C ALA A 49 -4.55 -8.45 -16.04
N GLY A 50 -4.02 -7.72 -15.07
CA GLY A 50 -2.75 -7.02 -15.16
C GLY A 50 -1.61 -7.83 -14.55
N HIS A 51 -0.43 -7.74 -15.14
CA HIS A 51 0.80 -8.31 -14.61
C HIS A 51 1.86 -7.20 -14.54
N LEU A 52 2.44 -7.03 -13.35
CA LEU A 52 3.49 -6.07 -13.03
C LEU A 52 4.78 -6.84 -12.81
N LYS A 53 5.85 -6.49 -13.52
CA LYS A 53 7.18 -7.03 -13.24
C LYS A 53 8.03 -6.02 -12.47
N GLU A 54 8.75 -6.53 -11.48
CA GLU A 54 9.64 -5.74 -10.62
C GLU A 54 8.93 -4.50 -10.04
N ALA A 55 7.74 -4.68 -9.48
CA ALA A 55 6.97 -3.62 -8.85
C ALA A 55 7.67 -3.09 -7.58
N ARG A 56 7.59 -1.78 -7.37
CA ARG A 56 8.19 -1.04 -6.26
C ARG A 56 7.23 0.01 -5.72
N ILE A 57 7.20 0.18 -4.40
CA ILE A 57 6.52 1.29 -3.73
C ILE A 57 7.53 1.99 -2.84
N GLY A 58 7.92 3.21 -3.21
CA GLY A 58 9.02 3.92 -2.54
C GLY A 58 10.28 3.04 -2.45
N PRO A 59 10.83 2.78 -1.25
CA PRO A 59 12.02 1.93 -1.07
C PRO A 59 11.73 0.42 -1.03
N ALA A 60 10.46 -0.01 -1.05
CA ALA A 60 10.08 -1.42 -0.93
C ALA A 60 9.99 -2.09 -2.31
N ALA A 61 10.72 -3.19 -2.48
CA ALA A 61 10.65 -4.01 -3.68
C ALA A 61 9.57 -5.09 -3.50
N LEU A 62 8.43 -4.94 -4.19
CA LEU A 62 7.34 -5.92 -4.11
C LEU A 62 7.56 -7.09 -5.07
N GLY A 63 8.39 -6.92 -6.10
CA GLY A 63 8.69 -7.95 -7.09
C GLY A 63 7.56 -8.09 -8.13
N ASP A 64 7.40 -9.29 -8.67
CA ASP A 64 6.39 -9.56 -9.68
C ASP A 64 5.00 -9.72 -9.05
N LEU A 65 4.00 -9.01 -9.55
CA LEU A 65 2.65 -8.97 -8.98
C LEU A 65 1.58 -9.06 -10.06
N ASP A 66 0.54 -9.82 -9.79
CA ASP A 66 -0.72 -9.78 -10.52
C ASP A 66 -1.60 -8.70 -9.90
N ALA A 67 -2.15 -7.82 -10.74
CA ALA A 67 -3.03 -6.72 -10.34
C ALA A 67 -4.36 -6.82 -11.09
N ARG A 68 -5.48 -6.77 -10.35
CA ARG A 68 -6.83 -6.91 -10.93
C ARG A 68 -7.79 -5.90 -10.33
N LEU A 69 -8.44 -5.11 -11.18
CA LEU A 69 -9.50 -4.20 -10.76
C LEU A 69 -10.82 -4.98 -10.60
N SER A 70 -11.48 -4.82 -9.46
CA SER A 70 -12.78 -5.41 -9.20
C SER A 70 -13.91 -4.58 -9.84
N PRO A 71 -14.78 -5.17 -10.68
CA PRO A 71 -15.82 -4.43 -11.40
C PRO A 71 -16.94 -3.94 -10.48
N VAL A 72 -17.29 -4.71 -9.44
CA VAL A 72 -18.44 -4.40 -8.58
C VAL A 72 -18.21 -3.12 -7.76
N PRO A 73 -17.07 -2.93 -7.06
CA PRO A 73 -16.77 -1.66 -6.40
C PRO A 73 -16.73 -0.47 -7.38
N LEU A 74 -16.27 -0.70 -8.61
CA LEU A 74 -16.14 0.34 -9.61
C LEU A 74 -17.49 0.92 -10.03
N LEU A 75 -18.51 0.07 -10.19
CA LEU A 75 -19.90 0.48 -10.43
C LEU A 75 -20.47 1.32 -9.27
N LEU A 76 -19.95 1.11 -8.04
CA LEU A 76 -20.29 1.89 -6.85
C LEU A 76 -19.41 3.15 -6.69
N GLY A 77 -18.63 3.51 -7.70
CA GLY A 77 -17.74 4.69 -7.68
C GLY A 77 -16.48 4.51 -6.85
N ARG A 78 -16.02 3.26 -6.63
CA ARG A 78 -14.80 2.93 -5.88
C ARG A 78 -13.88 2.04 -6.71
N ALA A 79 -12.66 2.46 -6.97
CA ALA A 79 -11.66 1.62 -7.60
C ALA A 79 -11.06 0.67 -6.56
N ARG A 80 -11.28 -0.64 -6.66
CA ARG A 80 -10.63 -1.66 -5.81
C ARG A 80 -9.71 -2.50 -6.68
N ILE A 81 -8.42 -2.48 -6.37
CA ILE A 81 -7.38 -3.23 -7.05
C ILE A 81 -6.89 -4.32 -6.10
N GLU A 82 -7.09 -5.57 -6.49
CA GLU A 82 -6.52 -6.73 -5.81
C GLU A 82 -5.13 -6.99 -6.36
N VAL A 83 -4.19 -7.24 -5.47
CA VAL A 83 -2.78 -7.45 -5.78
C VAL A 83 -2.34 -8.74 -5.12
N ALA A 84 -1.76 -9.64 -5.90
CA ALA A 84 -1.19 -10.89 -5.39
C ALA A 84 0.11 -11.21 -6.12
N ARG A 85 1.08 -11.78 -5.43
CA ARG A 85 2.26 -12.34 -6.09
C ARG A 85 1.85 -13.55 -6.93
N ALA A 86 2.50 -13.71 -8.08
CA ALA A 86 2.28 -14.87 -8.94
C ALA A 86 2.43 -16.18 -8.13
N SER A 87 1.57 -17.16 -8.42
CA SER A 87 1.37 -18.37 -7.62
C SER A 87 2.62 -19.23 -7.38
N ASP A 88 3.65 -19.08 -8.21
CA ASP A 88 4.88 -19.87 -8.15
C ASP A 88 5.98 -19.23 -7.28
N ALA A 89 5.72 -18.05 -6.69
CA ALA A 89 6.68 -17.42 -5.81
C ALA A 89 6.64 -18.01 -4.38
N PRO A 90 7.80 -18.23 -3.73
CA PRO A 90 7.87 -18.83 -2.40
C PRO A 90 7.23 -17.95 -1.31
N ASP A 91 7.26 -16.64 -1.50
CA ASP A 91 6.70 -15.64 -0.60
C ASP A 91 5.32 -15.21 -1.09
N ARG A 92 4.25 -15.60 -0.37
CA ARG A 92 2.88 -15.21 -0.72
C ARG A 92 2.60 -13.81 -0.21
N LEU A 93 2.66 -12.81 -1.09
CA LEU A 93 2.10 -11.49 -0.84
C LEU A 93 0.72 -11.38 -1.50
N ALA A 94 -0.30 -11.04 -0.73
CA ALA A 94 -1.65 -10.81 -1.24
C ALA A 94 -2.33 -9.68 -0.46
N GLY A 95 -3.21 -8.93 -1.12
CA GLY A 95 -4.01 -7.89 -0.50
C GLY A 95 -4.79 -7.09 -1.53
N ALA A 96 -5.44 -6.01 -1.08
CA ALA A 96 -6.14 -5.10 -1.98
C ALA A 96 -5.96 -3.64 -1.57
N VAL A 97 -6.01 -2.75 -2.55
CA VAL A 97 -6.05 -1.30 -2.37
C VAL A 97 -7.36 -0.78 -2.95
N ALA A 98 -8.11 -0.01 -2.17
CA ALA A 98 -9.33 0.62 -2.63
C ALA A 98 -9.27 2.15 -2.51
N ILE A 99 -9.70 2.84 -3.57
CA ILE A 99 -9.67 4.29 -3.70
C ILE A 99 -11.08 4.76 -4.08
N GLY A 100 -11.60 5.71 -3.32
CA GLY A 100 -12.83 6.43 -3.58
C GLY A 100 -12.66 7.91 -3.27
N ARG A 101 -13.72 8.71 -3.48
CA ARG A 101 -13.67 10.17 -3.37
C ARG A 101 -13.15 10.70 -2.02
N HIS A 102 -13.58 10.09 -0.92
CA HIS A 102 -13.26 10.50 0.46
C HIS A 102 -12.65 9.35 1.27
N ARG A 103 -12.31 8.23 0.62
CA ARG A 103 -11.91 7.00 1.30
C ARG A 103 -10.78 6.33 0.54
N ARG A 104 -9.72 5.98 1.25
CA ARG A 104 -8.63 5.16 0.76
C ARG A 104 -8.41 4.01 1.74
N SER A 105 -8.30 2.79 1.25
CA SER A 105 -8.04 1.64 2.10
C SER A 105 -7.03 0.69 1.51
N VAL A 106 -6.28 0.06 2.41
CA VAL A 106 -5.44 -1.10 2.18
C VAL A 106 -6.11 -2.23 2.95
N GLU A 107 -6.38 -3.36 2.33
CA GLU A 107 -7.26 -4.39 2.88
C GLU A 107 -6.62 -5.76 2.80
N SER A 108 -6.64 -6.46 3.94
CA SER A 108 -6.16 -7.83 4.13
C SER A 108 -4.79 -8.12 3.50
N VAL A 109 -3.84 -7.20 3.70
CA VAL A 109 -2.47 -7.40 3.22
C VAL A 109 -1.79 -8.44 4.10
N THR A 110 -1.40 -9.55 3.49
CA THR A 110 -0.68 -10.65 4.11
C THR A 110 0.50 -11.04 3.25
N GLY A 111 1.68 -11.16 3.86
CA GLY A 111 2.89 -11.61 3.19
C GLY A 111 4.12 -10.87 3.66
N THR A 112 5.26 -11.23 3.05
CA THR A 112 6.56 -10.66 3.37
C THR A 112 7.02 -9.72 2.26
N ILE A 113 7.40 -8.51 2.66
CA ILE A 113 7.90 -7.46 1.76
C ILE A 113 9.37 -7.24 2.10
N PRO A 114 10.31 -7.56 1.19
CA PRO A 114 11.71 -7.21 1.38
C PRO A 114 11.88 -5.69 1.27
N ILE A 115 12.70 -5.13 2.15
CA ILE A 115 13.04 -3.71 2.11
C ILE A 115 14.52 -3.60 1.80
N ASP A 116 14.85 -2.91 0.72
CA ASP A 116 16.25 -2.75 0.31
C ASP A 116 16.99 -1.84 1.29
N SER A 117 16.36 -0.74 1.72
CA SER A 117 16.87 0.13 2.79
C SER A 117 15.78 1.10 3.30
N LEU A 118 15.76 1.36 4.61
CA LEU A 118 14.90 2.37 5.25
C LEU A 118 15.78 3.45 5.89
N GLY A 119 16.44 4.25 5.05
CA GLY A 119 17.42 5.23 5.51
C GLY A 119 18.60 4.54 6.23
N SER A 120 18.85 4.89 7.49
CA SER A 120 19.92 4.30 8.32
C SER A 120 19.49 3.06 9.12
N LEU A 121 18.23 2.61 9.00
CA LEU A 121 17.73 1.45 9.72
C LEU A 121 17.95 0.17 8.89
N PRO A 122 18.60 -0.88 9.43
CA PRO A 122 18.82 -2.14 8.74
C PRO A 122 17.56 -3.03 8.83
N VAL A 123 16.49 -2.62 8.15
CA VAL A 123 15.27 -3.44 8.03
C VAL A 123 15.44 -4.35 6.82
N ALA A 124 15.40 -5.67 7.02
CA ALA A 124 15.53 -6.67 5.97
C ALA A 124 14.20 -6.92 5.28
N SER A 125 13.16 -7.13 6.08
CA SER A 125 11.84 -7.47 5.61
C SER A 125 10.76 -7.05 6.60
N LEU A 126 9.56 -6.82 6.07
CA LEU A 126 8.33 -6.66 6.84
C LEU A 126 7.44 -7.87 6.58
N ASP A 127 7.03 -8.56 7.64
CA ASP A 127 5.95 -9.53 7.59
C ASP A 127 4.64 -8.84 7.99
N LEU A 128 3.65 -8.92 7.12
CA LEU A 128 2.32 -8.37 7.31
C LEU A 128 1.34 -9.53 7.50
N THR A 129 0.47 -9.42 8.49
CA THR A 129 -0.59 -10.41 8.77
C THR A 129 -1.93 -9.71 8.87
N ASP A 130 -2.78 -9.97 7.88
CA ASP A 130 -4.14 -9.41 7.75
C ASP A 130 -4.20 -7.91 8.01
N LEU A 131 -3.24 -7.17 7.44
CA LEU A 131 -3.14 -5.74 7.63
C LEU A 131 -4.26 -5.05 6.84
N THR A 132 -5.14 -4.36 7.57
CA THR A 132 -6.20 -3.54 7.00
C THR A 132 -6.14 -2.13 7.58
N VAL A 133 -6.05 -1.13 6.71
CA VAL A 133 -6.04 0.29 7.07
C VAL A 133 -7.04 1.04 6.21
N VAL A 134 -7.85 1.90 6.83
CA VAL A 134 -8.84 2.74 6.18
C VAL A 134 -8.61 4.19 6.59
N PHE A 135 -8.36 5.03 5.60
CA PHE A 135 -8.34 6.47 5.73
C PHE A 135 -9.66 7.06 5.19
N ARG A 136 -10.25 8.00 5.92
CA ARG A 136 -11.38 8.83 5.50
C ARG A 136 -10.99 10.30 5.67
N ASP A 137 -11.11 11.08 4.60
CA ASP A 137 -10.73 12.51 4.59
C ASP A 137 -9.34 12.75 5.22
N ASP A 138 -8.37 11.95 4.76
CA ASP A 138 -6.96 11.95 5.18
C ASP A 138 -6.70 11.61 6.66
N GLN A 139 -7.71 11.11 7.38
CA GLN A 139 -7.60 10.64 8.75
C GLN A 139 -7.79 9.12 8.84
N CYS A 140 -6.98 8.47 9.67
CA CYS A 140 -7.10 7.05 9.98
C CYS A 140 -8.45 6.79 10.69
N ASP A 141 -9.36 6.12 10.01
CA ASP A 141 -10.69 5.70 10.49
C ASP A 141 -10.61 4.31 11.14
N ARG A 142 -9.81 3.41 10.58
CA ARG A 142 -9.63 2.03 11.07
C ARG A 142 -8.26 1.50 10.71
N ALA A 143 -7.63 0.79 11.63
CA ALA A 143 -6.37 0.09 11.40
C ALA A 143 -6.34 -1.16 12.26
N GLU A 144 -6.16 -2.31 11.61
CA GLU A 144 -6.17 -3.64 12.21
C GLU A 144 -5.12 -4.52 11.53
N GLY A 145 -4.67 -5.56 12.23
CA GLY A 145 -3.64 -6.48 11.75
C GLY A 145 -2.31 -6.35 12.50
N GLN A 146 -1.35 -7.18 12.11
CA GLN A 146 -0.03 -7.24 12.74
C GLN A 146 1.07 -6.97 11.72
N VAL A 147 2.11 -6.28 12.18
CA VAL A 147 3.33 -6.02 11.42
C VAL A 147 4.51 -6.52 12.24
N ARG A 148 5.41 -7.26 11.60
CA ARG A 148 6.70 -7.65 12.15
C ARG A 148 7.80 -7.15 11.22
N ALA A 149 8.72 -6.37 11.75
CA ALA A 149 9.92 -5.95 11.06
C ALA A 149 11.08 -6.85 11.48
N ASN A 150 11.68 -7.54 10.51
CA ASN A 150 12.89 -8.32 10.71
C ASN A 150 14.08 -7.43 10.38
N LEU A 151 15.02 -7.32 11.31
CA LEU A 151 16.21 -6.50 11.15
C LEU A 151 17.35 -7.38 10.61
N SER A 152 18.11 -6.89 9.62
CA SER A 152 19.28 -7.58 9.09
C SER A 152 20.56 -7.01 9.68
N GLY A 153 21.18 -7.77 10.59
CA GLY A 153 22.59 -7.58 10.93
C GLY A 153 22.87 -7.19 12.38
N ASP A 154 24.16 -7.16 12.65
CA ASP A 154 24.81 -6.84 13.93
C ASP A 154 25.06 -5.33 13.95
N VAL A 155 24.21 -4.54 14.61
CA VAL A 155 24.33 -3.07 14.57
C VAL A 155 25.41 -2.66 15.56
N ALA A 156 26.60 -2.34 15.05
CA ALA A 156 27.70 -1.80 15.85
C ALA A 156 28.11 -2.70 17.05
N GLY A 157 27.97 -4.03 16.93
CA GLY A 157 28.26 -4.99 18.01
C GLY A 157 27.20 -5.05 19.12
N LEU A 158 26.02 -4.48 18.89
CA LEU A 158 24.86 -4.61 19.77
C LEU A 158 23.98 -5.78 19.31
N ASP A 159 23.62 -6.63 20.27
CA ASP A 159 22.67 -7.73 20.14
C ASP A 159 21.24 -7.18 20.04
N LEU A 160 20.89 -6.58 18.89
CA LEU A 160 19.54 -6.09 18.66
C LEU A 160 18.58 -7.29 18.58
N PRO A 161 17.39 -7.17 19.16
CA PRO A 161 16.35 -8.17 18.98
C PRO A 161 16.04 -8.32 17.49
N ALA A 162 16.20 -9.55 17.00
CA ALA A 162 16.15 -9.90 15.57
C ALA A 162 14.84 -9.49 14.86
N ALA A 163 13.77 -9.26 15.62
CA ALA A 163 12.49 -8.80 15.09
C ALA A 163 11.76 -7.87 16.07
N LEU A 164 11.10 -6.85 15.51
CA LEU A 164 10.17 -5.97 16.20
C LEU A 164 8.77 -6.26 15.70
N SER A 165 7.79 -6.39 16.59
CA SER A 165 6.40 -6.64 16.17
C SER A 165 5.42 -5.75 16.90
N GLY A 166 4.29 -5.45 16.25
CA GLY A 166 3.22 -4.65 16.84
C GLY A 166 1.91 -4.80 16.08
N SER A 167 0.80 -4.55 16.78
CA SER A 167 -0.51 -4.39 16.15
C SER A 167 -0.71 -2.94 15.73
N VAL A 168 -1.17 -2.75 14.49
CA VAL A 168 -1.44 -1.41 14.00
C VAL A 168 -2.71 -0.85 14.63
N ARG A 169 -2.77 0.47 14.80
CA ARG A 169 -3.95 1.16 15.32
C ARG A 169 -4.02 2.60 14.84
N CYS A 170 -5.20 3.19 14.82
CA CYS A 170 -5.34 4.62 14.58
C CYS A 170 -5.08 5.38 15.89
N ASP A 171 -4.30 6.46 15.83
CA ASP A 171 -4.03 7.34 16.96
C ASP A 171 -3.95 8.80 16.48
N GLY A 172 -4.85 9.65 16.97
CA GLY A 172 -4.91 11.08 16.60
C GLY A 172 -5.06 11.34 15.10
N GLY A 173 -5.85 10.51 14.39
CA GLY A 173 -6.03 10.61 12.94
C GLY A 173 -4.87 10.07 12.10
N ALA A 174 -3.79 9.61 12.73
CA ALA A 174 -2.66 8.94 12.06
C ALA A 174 -2.76 7.42 12.25
N LEU A 175 -2.18 6.67 11.31
CA LEU A 175 -1.90 5.24 11.49
C LEU A 175 -0.64 5.11 12.36
N LEU A 176 -0.75 4.43 13.50
CA LEU A 176 0.34 4.16 14.42
C LEU A 176 0.75 2.68 14.34
N LEU A 177 2.03 2.44 14.12
CA LEU A 177 2.70 1.14 14.15
C LEU A 177 3.64 1.12 15.38
N PRO A 178 3.18 0.60 16.53
CA PRO A 178 3.99 0.48 17.73
C PRO A 178 4.78 -0.84 17.69
N LEU A 179 5.93 -0.85 17.02
CA LEU A 179 6.78 -2.03 16.93
C LEU A 179 7.65 -2.11 18.19
N ALA A 180 7.66 -3.25 18.88
CA ALA A 180 8.47 -3.46 20.08
C ALA A 180 9.17 -4.82 20.05
N SER A 181 10.30 -4.91 20.73
CA SER A 181 11.05 -6.16 20.89
C SER A 181 10.68 -6.88 22.18
N GLY A 182 9.74 -7.82 22.08
CA GLY A 182 9.40 -8.72 23.20
C GLY A 182 9.20 -7.99 24.54
N PRO A 183 9.69 -8.51 25.67
CA PRO A 183 9.54 -7.89 26.99
C PRO A 183 10.50 -6.70 27.24
N GLY A 184 11.16 -6.17 26.20
CA GLY A 184 12.09 -5.04 26.31
C GLY A 184 11.42 -3.67 26.31
N THR A 185 12.19 -2.65 26.68
CA THR A 185 11.80 -1.22 26.54
C THR A 185 12.21 -0.63 25.19
N GLU A 186 12.73 -1.46 24.29
CA GLU A 186 13.19 -1.05 22.96
C GLU A 186 12.04 -1.17 21.96
N GLY A 187 11.92 -0.16 21.10
CA GLY A 187 10.84 -0.13 20.13
C GLY A 187 10.95 1.01 19.13
N LEU A 188 10.22 0.85 18.05
CA LEU A 188 10.07 1.79 16.95
C LEU A 188 8.58 2.12 16.81
N ALA A 189 8.22 3.37 17.10
CA ALA A 189 6.87 3.86 16.87
C ALA A 189 6.84 4.65 15.55
N VAL A 190 6.15 4.12 14.54
CA VAL A 190 5.95 4.83 13.26
C VAL A 190 4.54 5.37 13.19
N ARG A 191 4.40 6.68 12.93
CA ARG A 191 3.14 7.36 12.65
C ARG A 191 3.10 7.72 11.17
N ILE A 192 2.03 7.36 10.48
CA ILE A 192 1.79 7.65 9.07
C ILE A 192 0.50 8.44 8.95
N PHE A 193 0.57 9.60 8.30
CA PHE A 193 -0.55 10.50 8.08
C PHE A 193 -1.17 10.25 6.69
N GLY A 194 -2.44 10.58 6.50
CA GLY A 194 -3.13 10.36 5.22
C GLY A 194 -2.58 11.18 4.04
N ASP A 195 -1.78 12.20 4.31
CA ASP A 195 -1.08 13.04 3.32
C ASP A 195 0.28 12.45 2.85
N GLY A 196 0.63 11.26 3.33
CA GLY A 196 1.86 10.54 3.01
C GLY A 196 3.06 10.91 3.89
N ARG A 197 2.91 11.86 4.83
CA ARG A 197 3.97 12.15 5.81
C ARG A 197 4.11 11.00 6.80
N TYR A 198 5.32 10.76 7.24
CA TYR A 198 5.59 9.82 8.32
C TYR A 198 6.55 10.39 9.36
N GLU A 199 6.39 9.92 10.59
CA GLU A 199 7.27 10.18 11.72
C GLU A 199 7.62 8.85 12.38
N ALA A 200 8.91 8.53 12.44
CA ALA A 200 9.41 7.35 13.11
C ALA A 200 10.19 7.75 14.36
N ARG A 201 9.80 7.22 15.52
CA ARG A 201 10.48 7.44 16.80
C ARG A 201 11.11 6.15 17.27
N LEU A 202 12.43 6.16 17.40
CA LEU A 202 13.21 5.04 17.91
C LEU A 202 13.48 5.26 19.40
N ASN A 203 13.08 4.29 20.22
CA ASN A 203 13.43 4.20 21.62
C ASN A 203 14.43 3.06 21.78
N ALA A 204 15.71 3.39 22.02
CA ALA A 204 16.78 2.43 22.24
C ALA A 204 17.25 2.47 23.70
N ARG A 205 17.66 1.31 24.24
CA ARG A 205 18.09 1.20 25.65
C ARG A 205 19.43 1.91 25.91
N ALA A 206 20.23 2.12 24.87
CA ALA A 206 21.58 2.69 24.92
C ALA A 206 21.76 3.92 24.00
N GLY A 207 20.78 4.83 23.94
CA GLY A 207 20.90 6.04 23.14
C GLY A 207 19.82 7.09 23.43
N ALA A 208 20.05 8.32 22.96
CA ALA A 208 19.02 9.36 22.93
C ALA A 208 17.90 8.94 21.95
N PRO A 209 16.63 9.25 22.26
CA PRO A 209 15.53 8.98 21.33
C PRO A 209 15.79 9.71 20.00
N ALA A 210 15.73 8.95 18.90
CA ALA A 210 15.91 9.49 17.57
C ALA A 210 14.53 9.66 16.91
N THR A 211 14.31 10.81 16.28
CA THR A 211 13.10 11.08 15.49
C THR A 211 13.49 11.28 14.04
N LEU A 212 12.84 10.53 13.15
CA LEU A 212 13.02 10.59 11.71
C LEU A 212 11.70 11.04 11.09
N HIS A 213 11.79 12.01 10.19
CA HIS A 213 10.64 12.51 9.44
C HIS A 213 10.88 12.30 7.94
N GLY A 214 9.81 12.04 7.22
CA GLY A 214 9.87 11.95 5.76
C GLY A 214 8.48 11.94 5.14
N ARG A 215 8.47 11.69 3.83
CA ARG A 215 7.26 11.56 3.02
C ARG A 215 7.44 10.39 2.05
N PHE A 216 6.41 9.57 1.91
CA PHE A 216 6.34 8.54 0.88
C PHE A 216 6.07 9.17 -0.50
#